data_AF-A0A378PUE7-F1
#
_entry.id   AF-A0A378PUE7-F1
#
_cell.length_a   1.000
_cell.length_b   1.000
_cell.length_c   1.000
_cell.angle_alpha   90.00
_cell.angle_beta   90.00
_cell.angle_gamma   90.00
#
_symmetry.space_group_name_H-M   'P 1'
#
loop_
_entity.id
_entity.type
_entity.pdbx_description
1 polymer ?
#
loop_
_entity_poly.entity_id
_entity_poly.type
_entity_poly.pdbx_seq_one_letter_code
_entity_poly.pdbx_strand_id
1 'polypeptide(L)'
;MVLALFFRPTTHKDVVQDDGEPKVYEKVVYDVANWQANPAINETGQDRFERAKTLIAPTATKSDALDFHGAMADKYSYTSGHEPPLYVIESDKLFELAWYYAHPKDSDTIKQASHAHAKKAHALVTALYGDDGKAVLEQMLTEQMVGAELLQKHGILKAECVNYTCQLIMKK
;
A
#
# COMPACT_ATOMS: atom_id res chain seq x y z
N MET A 1 -10.58 58.42 -11.00
CA MET A 1 -10.52 57.21 -10.16
C MET A 1 -11.74 56.37 -10.53
N VAL A 2 -11.57 55.34 -11.35
CA VAL A 2 -12.67 54.44 -11.78
C VAL A 2 -12.26 53.05 -11.37
N LEU A 3 -12.98 52.47 -10.40
CA LEU A 3 -12.75 51.14 -9.87
C LEU A 3 -13.56 50.15 -10.72
N ALA A 4 -12.90 49.44 -11.64
CA ALA A 4 -13.52 48.38 -12.42
C ALA A 4 -13.44 47.06 -11.64
N LEU A 5 -14.58 46.58 -11.15
CA LEU A 5 -14.72 45.25 -10.53
C LEU A 5 -14.74 44.19 -11.64
N PHE A 6 -13.67 43.42 -11.77
CA PHE A 6 -13.63 42.21 -12.60
C PHE A 6 -14.26 41.06 -11.82
N PHE A 7 -15.51 40.72 -12.13
CA PHE A 7 -16.10 39.45 -11.73
C PHE A 7 -15.42 38.32 -12.51
N ARG A 8 -14.72 37.43 -11.80
CA ARG A 8 -14.24 36.16 -12.37
C ARG A 8 -15.45 35.22 -12.54
N PRO A 9 -15.65 34.59 -13.71
CA PRO A 9 -16.64 33.54 -13.83
C PRO A 9 -16.19 32.35 -12.99
N THR A 10 -17.04 31.91 -12.07
CA THR A 10 -16.89 30.61 -11.41
C THR A 10 -17.07 29.54 -12.47
N THR A 11 -16.01 28.78 -12.75
CA THR A 11 -16.11 27.50 -13.47
C THR A 11 -17.04 26.62 -12.65
N HIS A 12 -18.26 26.41 -13.16
CA HIS A 12 -19.16 25.40 -12.65
C HIS A 12 -18.43 24.06 -12.73
N LYS A 13 -18.23 23.40 -11.59
CA LYS A 13 -17.90 21.99 -11.57
C LYS A 13 -19.08 21.28 -12.25
N ASP A 14 -18.82 20.59 -13.35
CA ASP A 14 -19.82 19.77 -14.01
C ASP A 14 -20.43 18.82 -12.96
N VAL A 15 -21.68 19.08 -12.61
CA VAL A 15 -22.47 18.17 -11.80
C VAL A 15 -22.81 17.03 -12.75
N VAL A 16 -22.11 15.90 -12.60
CA VAL A 16 -22.45 14.67 -13.32
C VAL A 16 -23.92 14.37 -13.01
N GLN A 17 -24.75 14.46 -14.04
CA GLN A 17 -26.18 14.24 -13.96
C GLN A 17 -26.40 12.77 -13.58
N ASP A 18 -27.15 12.55 -12.50
CA ASP A 18 -27.57 11.21 -12.09
C ASP A 18 -28.54 10.67 -13.15
N ASP A 19 -28.09 9.69 -13.92
CA ASP A 19 -28.82 9.06 -15.03
C ASP A 19 -29.91 8.10 -14.56
N GLY A 20 -30.06 7.92 -13.23
CA GLY A 20 -31.05 7.04 -12.63
C GLY A 20 -30.67 5.56 -12.73
N GLU A 21 -29.50 5.22 -13.27
CA GLU A 21 -28.97 3.87 -13.21
C GLU A 21 -28.31 3.60 -11.85
N PRO A 22 -28.51 2.41 -11.26
CA PRO A 22 -27.85 2.08 -10.00
C PRO A 22 -26.33 2.11 -10.18
N LYS A 23 -25.66 3.01 -9.47
CA LYS A 23 -24.20 3.09 -9.49
C LYS A 23 -23.59 1.73 -9.10
N VAL A 24 -22.94 1.06 -10.04
CA VAL A 24 -22.25 -0.21 -9.82
C VAL A 24 -20.92 0.07 -9.11
N TYR A 25 -20.75 -0.49 -7.92
CA TYR A 25 -19.56 -0.30 -7.10
C TYR A 25 -18.63 -1.50 -7.26
N GLU A 26 -17.56 -1.35 -8.04
CA GLU A 26 -16.59 -2.41 -8.29
C GLU A 26 -15.40 -2.35 -7.33
N LYS A 27 -14.96 -3.52 -6.86
CA LYS A 27 -13.69 -3.68 -6.13
C LYS A 27 -12.52 -3.32 -7.05
N VAL A 28 -11.40 -2.88 -6.47
CA VAL A 28 -10.14 -2.79 -7.21
C VAL A 28 -9.71 -4.20 -7.62
N VAL A 29 -9.46 -4.39 -8.91
CA VAL A 29 -8.90 -5.63 -9.46
C VAL A 29 -7.39 -5.50 -9.51
N TYR A 30 -6.69 -6.47 -8.93
CA TYR A 30 -5.23 -6.50 -8.88
C TYR A 30 -4.71 -7.58 -9.83
N ASP A 31 -4.14 -7.16 -10.94
CA ASP A 31 -3.56 -8.07 -11.93
C ASP A 31 -2.09 -8.38 -11.60
N VAL A 32 -1.88 -8.98 -10.42
CA VAL A 32 -0.54 -9.26 -9.87
C VAL A 32 0.26 -10.19 -10.80
N ALA A 33 -0.42 -11.12 -11.46
CA ALA A 33 0.18 -12.05 -12.40
C ALA A 33 0.98 -11.34 -13.52
N ASN A 34 0.49 -10.18 -13.99
CA ASN A 34 1.10 -9.39 -15.06
C ASN A 34 2.04 -8.29 -14.58
N TRP A 35 2.28 -8.16 -13.27
CA TRP A 35 3.24 -7.20 -12.75
C TRP A 35 4.67 -7.74 -12.84
N GLN A 36 5.59 -6.87 -13.27
CA GLN A 36 7.01 -7.22 -13.39
C GLN A 36 7.65 -7.39 -12.00
N ALA A 37 8.30 -8.52 -11.78
CA ALA A 37 9.07 -8.77 -10.56
C ALA A 37 10.30 -7.84 -10.50
N ASN A 38 10.63 -7.38 -9.29
CA ASN A 38 11.85 -6.61 -9.08
C ASN A 38 13.07 -7.53 -8.93
N PRO A 39 14.28 -7.06 -9.28
CA PRO A 39 15.51 -7.78 -8.98
C PRO A 39 15.63 -8.10 -7.50
N ALA A 40 16.24 -9.25 -7.18
CA ALA A 40 16.47 -9.65 -5.80
C ALA A 40 17.39 -8.67 -5.06
N ILE A 41 17.06 -8.41 -3.79
CA ILE A 41 17.94 -7.74 -2.83
C ILE A 41 18.93 -8.78 -2.32
N ASN A 42 20.23 -8.51 -2.50
CA ASN A 42 21.31 -9.43 -2.13
C ASN A 42 21.85 -9.15 -0.72
N GLU A 43 21.53 -7.98 -0.18
CA GLU A 43 21.81 -7.57 1.19
C GLU A 43 21.09 -8.49 2.19
N THR A 44 21.64 -8.61 3.40
CA THR A 44 21.10 -9.45 4.49
C THR A 44 20.83 -8.62 5.74
N GLY A 45 20.01 -9.14 6.66
CA GLY A 45 19.71 -8.47 7.93
C GLY A 45 19.14 -7.06 7.75
N GLN A 46 19.65 -6.09 8.51
CA GLN A 46 19.16 -4.70 8.49
C GLN A 46 19.24 -4.06 7.09
N ASP A 47 20.38 -4.22 6.40
CA ASP A 47 20.62 -3.56 5.10
C ASP A 47 19.63 -4.03 4.03
N ARG A 48 19.18 -5.28 4.13
CA ARG A 48 18.12 -5.84 3.27
C ARG A 48 16.82 -5.04 3.38
N PHE A 49 16.40 -4.71 4.59
CA PHE A 49 15.15 -4.01 4.84
C PHE A 49 15.27 -2.50 4.66
N GLU A 50 16.44 -1.93 4.91
CA GLU A 50 16.74 -0.55 4.48
C GLU A 50 16.61 -0.43 2.96
N ARG A 51 17.20 -1.37 2.20
CA ARG A 51 17.04 -1.40 0.75
C ARG A 51 15.58 -1.59 0.34
N ALA A 52 14.86 -2.49 1.00
CA ALA A 52 13.44 -2.74 0.71
C ALA A 52 12.57 -1.47 0.88
N LYS A 53 12.80 -0.64 1.91
CA LYS A 53 12.07 0.63 2.08
C LYS A 53 12.21 1.56 0.88
N THR A 54 13.36 1.57 0.22
CA THR A 54 13.60 2.44 -0.94
C THR A 54 12.73 2.07 -2.15
N LEU A 55 12.23 0.82 -2.23
CA LEU A 55 11.29 0.38 -3.27
C LEU A 55 9.87 0.94 -3.06
N ILE A 56 9.56 1.41 -1.85
CA ILE A 56 8.28 2.04 -1.54
C ILE A 56 8.30 3.51 -1.97
N ALA A 57 9.31 4.24 -1.49
CA ALA A 57 9.62 5.61 -1.86
C ALA A 57 10.98 6.02 -1.27
N PRO A 58 11.66 7.02 -1.85
CA PRO A 58 12.98 7.47 -1.41
C PRO A 58 12.96 8.18 -0.05
N THR A 59 11.81 8.73 0.37
CA THR A 59 11.69 9.53 1.58
C THR A 59 10.41 9.16 2.33
N ALA A 60 10.47 9.22 3.67
CA ALA A 60 9.33 9.02 4.55
C ALA A 60 9.35 10.04 5.69
N THR A 61 8.18 10.33 6.25
CA THR A 61 8.07 11.04 7.53
C THR A 61 8.19 10.04 8.66
N LYS A 62 9.18 10.24 9.53
CA LYS A 62 9.44 9.39 10.70
C LYS A 62 8.63 9.85 11.91
N SER A 63 8.07 8.90 12.65
CA SER A 63 7.33 9.09 13.91
C SER A 63 7.39 7.83 14.76
N ASP A 64 7.03 7.91 16.04
CA ASP A 64 6.98 6.74 16.92
C ASP A 64 5.67 5.95 16.73
N ALA A 65 5.75 4.63 16.84
CA ALA A 65 4.61 3.73 16.88
C ALA A 65 4.90 2.47 17.73
N LEU A 66 3.90 1.61 17.85
CA LEU A 66 4.08 0.27 18.38
C LEU A 66 4.10 -0.73 17.22
N ASP A 67 5.01 -1.69 17.28
CA ASP A 67 5.03 -2.85 16.39
C ASP A 67 3.90 -3.84 16.72
N PHE A 68 3.80 -4.89 15.92
CA PHE A 68 2.82 -5.96 16.03
C PHE A 68 2.81 -6.66 17.39
N HIS A 69 3.95 -6.67 18.09
CA HIS A 69 4.06 -7.24 19.44
C HIS A 69 3.89 -6.20 20.54
N GLY A 70 3.60 -4.94 20.20
CA GLY A 70 3.43 -3.85 21.15
C GLY A 70 4.74 -3.23 21.65
N ALA A 71 5.86 -3.49 20.98
CA ALA A 71 7.15 -2.85 21.30
C ALA A 71 7.29 -1.50 20.58
N MET A 72 8.03 -0.57 21.18
CA MET A 72 8.33 0.72 20.53
C MET A 72 9.09 0.50 19.22
N ALA A 73 8.65 1.19 18.17
CA ALA A 73 9.14 1.04 16.82
C ALA A 73 9.08 2.35 16.04
N ASP A 74 9.85 2.40 14.96
CA ASP A 74 9.85 3.54 14.05
C ASP A 74 8.76 3.38 12.99
N LYS A 75 7.87 4.36 12.88
CA LYS A 75 6.91 4.46 11.78
C LYS A 75 7.42 5.40 10.70
N TYR A 76 7.56 4.87 9.49
CA TYR A 76 7.91 5.57 8.27
C TYR A 76 6.65 5.74 7.40
N SER A 77 6.07 6.94 7.42
CA SER A 77 4.86 7.26 6.62
C SER A 77 5.26 7.83 5.26
N TYR A 78 4.76 7.22 4.19
CA TYR A 78 5.06 7.59 2.80
C TYR A 78 3.96 8.43 2.13
N THR A 79 2.87 8.68 2.84
CA THR A 79 1.77 9.53 2.42
C THR A 79 1.42 10.54 3.50
N SER A 80 0.80 11.64 3.09
CA SER A 80 0.30 12.67 4.00
C SER A 80 -1.04 12.25 4.64
N GLY A 81 -1.47 12.95 5.69
CA GLY A 81 -2.69 12.60 6.45
C GLY A 81 -4.01 12.72 5.68
N HIS A 82 -4.01 13.31 4.49
CA HIS A 82 -5.19 13.44 3.63
C HIS A 82 -5.20 12.43 2.46
N GLU A 83 -4.17 11.60 2.36
CA GLU A 83 -4.02 10.59 1.31
C GLU A 83 -4.24 9.18 1.89
N PRO A 84 -4.65 8.21 1.06
CA PRO A 84 -4.72 6.81 1.47
C PRO A 84 -3.39 6.37 2.09
N PRO A 85 -3.39 5.83 3.33
CA PRO A 85 -2.17 5.52 4.06
C PRO A 85 -1.30 4.50 3.33
N LEU A 86 0.02 4.73 3.38
CA LEU A 86 1.08 3.77 3.09
C LEU A 86 2.22 4.04 4.06
N TYR A 87 2.56 3.06 4.88
CA TYR A 87 3.59 3.21 5.89
C TYR A 87 4.29 1.89 6.19
N VAL A 88 5.49 2.01 6.75
CA VAL A 88 6.22 0.91 7.37
C VAL A 88 6.32 1.16 8.87
N ILE A 89 6.10 0.14 9.69
CA ILE A 89 6.53 0.12 11.09
C ILE A 89 7.72 -0.84 11.16
N GLU A 90 8.83 -0.38 11.72
CA GLU A 90 10.06 -1.15 11.80
C GLU A 90 10.61 -1.14 13.22
N SER A 91 10.84 -2.34 13.74
CA SER A 91 11.57 -2.58 14.98
C SER A 91 12.83 -3.40 14.70
N ASP A 92 13.57 -3.78 15.75
CA ASP A 92 14.76 -4.62 15.60
C ASP A 92 14.44 -5.97 14.95
N LYS A 93 13.22 -6.50 15.18
CA LYS A 93 12.83 -7.85 14.78
C LYS A 93 11.81 -7.89 13.65
N LEU A 94 11.07 -6.81 13.45
CA LEU A 94 9.91 -6.78 12.56
C LEU A 94 10.03 -5.69 11.51
N PHE A 95 9.50 -6.02 10.34
CA PHE A 95 9.20 -5.09 9.27
C PHE A 95 7.73 -5.23 8.89
N GLU A 96 6.96 -4.17 9.06
CA GLU A 96 5.51 -4.17 8.87
C GLU A 96 5.13 -3.18 7.79
N LEU A 97 4.83 -3.68 6.59
CA LEU A 97 4.26 -2.86 5.53
C LEU A 97 2.74 -2.85 5.65
N ALA A 98 2.16 -1.66 5.69
CA ALA A 98 0.72 -1.49 5.67
C ALA A 98 0.29 -0.42 4.67
N TRP A 99 -0.82 -0.66 3.99
CA TRP A 99 -1.43 0.31 3.08
C TRP A 99 -2.94 0.21 3.05
N TYR A 100 -3.58 1.27 2.59
CA TYR A 100 -5.02 1.33 2.41
C TYR A 100 -5.50 0.35 1.34
N TYR A 101 -6.52 -0.45 1.68
CA TYR A 101 -7.22 -1.35 0.78
C TYR A 101 -8.56 -0.74 0.39
N ALA A 102 -8.66 -0.24 -0.84
CA ALA A 102 -9.82 0.52 -1.28
C ALA A 102 -11.14 -0.25 -1.22
N HIS A 103 -12.16 0.41 -0.68
CA HIS A 103 -13.54 -0.05 -0.69
C HIS A 103 -14.18 0.14 -2.08
N PRO A 104 -15.15 -0.70 -2.50
CA PRO A 104 -15.83 -0.54 -3.78
C PRO A 104 -16.50 0.82 -3.99
N LYS A 105 -16.89 1.50 -2.90
CA LYS A 105 -17.53 2.83 -2.95
C LYS A 105 -16.56 4.01 -2.95
N ASP A 106 -15.26 3.75 -2.87
CA ASP A 106 -14.28 4.81 -2.93
C ASP A 106 -14.27 5.49 -4.30
N SER A 107 -13.80 6.74 -4.32
CA SER A 107 -13.56 7.44 -5.58
C SER A 107 -12.43 6.79 -6.38
N ASP A 108 -12.41 7.03 -7.69
CA ASP A 108 -11.39 6.48 -8.58
C ASP A 108 -9.97 6.90 -8.17
N THR A 109 -9.80 8.12 -7.68
CA THR A 109 -8.51 8.60 -7.16
C THR A 109 -8.01 7.76 -5.99
N ILE A 110 -8.90 7.39 -5.06
CA ILE A 110 -8.56 6.57 -3.90
C ILE A 110 -8.27 5.13 -4.32
N LYS A 111 -9.06 4.58 -5.26
CA LYS A 111 -8.82 3.26 -5.85
C LYS A 111 -7.47 3.19 -6.57
N GLN A 112 -7.13 4.22 -7.35
CA GLN A 112 -5.84 4.33 -8.02
C GLN A 112 -4.67 4.40 -7.04
N ALA A 113 -4.81 5.16 -5.95
CA ALA A 113 -3.80 5.22 -4.89
C ALA A 113 -3.62 3.86 -4.20
N SER A 114 -4.70 3.17 -3.82
CA SER A 114 -4.67 1.81 -3.28
C SER A 114 -3.93 0.84 -4.22
N HIS A 115 -4.23 0.91 -5.52
CA HIS A 115 -3.57 0.09 -6.53
C HIS A 115 -2.08 0.42 -6.69
N ALA A 116 -1.71 1.70 -6.65
CA ALA A 116 -0.31 2.13 -6.67
C ALA A 116 0.46 1.63 -5.44
N HIS A 117 -0.16 1.66 -4.26
CA HIS A 117 0.43 1.12 -3.03
C HIS A 117 0.63 -0.39 -3.11
N ALA A 118 -0.34 -1.13 -3.67
CA ALA A 118 -0.21 -2.57 -3.92
C ALA A 118 0.96 -2.89 -4.88
N LYS A 119 1.19 -2.07 -5.91
CA LYS A 119 2.37 -2.22 -6.80
C LYS A 119 3.70 -1.98 -6.08
N LYS A 120 3.75 -1.06 -5.11
CA LYS A 120 4.94 -0.85 -4.27
C LYS A 120 5.17 -2.04 -3.33
N ALA A 121 4.09 -2.58 -2.75
CA ALA A 121 4.16 -3.82 -1.98
C ALA A 121 4.68 -4.98 -2.83
N HIS A 122 4.20 -5.11 -4.08
CA HIS A 122 4.71 -6.10 -5.04
C HIS A 122 6.20 -5.94 -5.31
N ALA A 123 6.64 -4.71 -5.59
CA ALA A 123 8.06 -4.44 -5.80
C ALA A 123 8.91 -4.88 -4.61
N LEU A 124 8.46 -4.56 -3.39
CA LEU A 124 9.12 -4.95 -2.15
C LEU A 124 9.18 -6.47 -1.98
N VAL A 125 8.04 -7.18 -2.03
CA VAL A 125 8.01 -8.62 -1.73
C VAL A 125 8.69 -9.46 -2.80
N THR A 126 8.63 -9.05 -4.07
CA THR A 126 9.36 -9.74 -5.14
C THR A 126 10.87 -9.53 -5.03
N ALA A 127 11.31 -8.34 -4.62
CA ALA A 127 12.71 -8.11 -4.36
C ALA A 127 13.23 -8.88 -3.14
N LEU A 128 12.38 -9.09 -2.12
CA LEU A 128 12.73 -9.86 -0.92
C LEU A 128 12.69 -11.37 -1.14
N TYR A 129 11.67 -11.89 -1.82
CA TYR A 129 11.33 -13.32 -1.81
C TYR A 129 11.09 -13.91 -3.20
N GLY A 130 11.30 -13.14 -4.27
CA GLY A 130 11.10 -13.61 -5.65
C GLY A 130 9.66 -14.01 -5.94
N ASP A 131 9.49 -15.13 -6.66
CA ASP A 131 8.19 -15.67 -7.05
C ASP A 131 7.31 -16.06 -5.86
N ASP A 132 7.91 -16.50 -4.74
CA ASP A 132 7.16 -16.77 -3.52
C ASP A 132 6.54 -15.48 -2.96
N GLY A 133 7.28 -14.38 -3.02
CA GLY A 133 6.77 -13.05 -2.64
C GLY A 133 5.62 -12.60 -3.53
N LYS A 134 5.72 -12.86 -4.84
CA LYS A 134 4.63 -12.63 -5.79
C LYS A 134 3.39 -13.45 -5.42
N ALA A 135 3.55 -14.75 -5.15
CA ALA A 135 2.47 -15.65 -4.78
C ALA A 135 1.78 -15.22 -3.47
N VAL A 136 2.55 -14.81 -2.45
CA VAL A 136 2.01 -14.27 -1.20
C VAL A 136 1.11 -13.06 -1.46
N LEU A 137 1.59 -12.09 -2.26
CA LEU A 137 0.83 -10.88 -2.52
C LEU A 137 -0.41 -11.14 -3.39
N GLU A 138 -0.30 -12.02 -4.38
CA GLU A 138 -1.44 -12.43 -5.22
C GLU A 138 -2.53 -13.08 -4.38
N GLN A 139 -2.19 -14.04 -3.52
CA GLN A 139 -3.14 -14.68 -2.60
C GLN A 139 -3.77 -13.64 -1.66
N MET A 140 -2.94 -12.77 -1.07
CA MET A 140 -3.39 -11.72 -0.16
C MET A 140 -4.36 -10.71 -0.81
N LEU A 141 -4.06 -10.23 -2.01
CA LEU A 141 -4.88 -9.22 -2.72
C LEU A 141 -6.15 -9.80 -3.35
N THR A 142 -6.16 -11.10 -3.65
CA THR A 142 -7.34 -11.83 -4.11
C THR A 142 -8.20 -12.38 -2.96
N GLU A 143 -7.88 -11.99 -1.72
CA GLU A 143 -8.57 -12.43 -0.48
C GLU A 143 -8.53 -13.96 -0.31
N GLN A 144 -7.54 -14.63 -0.90
CA GLN A 144 -7.28 -16.06 -0.73
C GLN A 144 -6.42 -16.30 0.51
N MET A 145 -6.57 -17.49 1.11
CA MET A 145 -5.72 -17.90 2.22
C MET A 145 -4.27 -18.03 1.75
N VAL A 146 -3.37 -17.25 2.34
CA VAL A 146 -1.94 -17.34 2.03
C VAL A 146 -1.39 -18.67 2.56
N GLY A 147 -0.66 -19.40 1.71
CA GLY A 147 -0.12 -20.72 2.05
C GLY A 147 0.77 -20.69 3.29
N ALA A 148 0.44 -21.51 4.30
CA ALA A 148 1.19 -21.57 5.56
C ALA A 148 2.67 -21.91 5.37
N GLU A 149 3.00 -22.75 4.38
CA GLU A 149 4.38 -23.07 4.01
C GLU A 149 5.15 -21.84 3.53
N LEU A 150 4.54 -21.01 2.68
CA LEU A 150 5.16 -19.77 2.19
C LEU A 150 5.44 -18.80 3.33
N LEU A 151 4.46 -18.66 4.24
CA LEU A 151 4.60 -17.81 5.42
C LEU A 151 5.75 -18.28 6.32
N GLN A 152 5.81 -19.57 6.62
CA GLN A 152 6.85 -20.16 7.47
C GLN A 152 8.24 -20.07 6.84
N LYS A 153 8.36 -20.41 5.55
CA LYS A 153 9.61 -20.38 4.78
C LYS A 153 10.28 -19.00 4.83
N HIS A 154 9.50 -17.94 4.74
CA HIS A 154 9.99 -16.57 4.63
C HIS A 154 9.88 -15.75 5.93
N GLY A 155 9.44 -16.38 7.02
CA GLY A 155 9.27 -15.70 8.30
C GLY A 155 8.20 -14.60 8.26
N ILE A 156 7.18 -14.76 7.42
CA ILE A 156 6.04 -13.84 7.32
C ILE A 156 5.04 -14.23 8.39
N LEU A 157 4.79 -13.33 9.33
CA LEU A 157 3.85 -13.55 10.44
C LEU A 157 2.40 -13.30 10.02
N LYS A 158 2.20 -12.38 9.07
CA LYS A 158 0.88 -11.94 8.64
C LYS A 158 0.93 -11.41 7.20
N ALA A 159 -0.04 -11.81 6.39
CA ALA A 159 -0.24 -11.34 5.02
C ALA A 159 -1.74 -11.38 4.68
N GLU A 160 -2.45 -10.26 4.88
CA GLU A 160 -3.90 -10.21 4.64
C GLU A 160 -4.40 -8.78 4.36
N CYS A 161 -5.51 -8.68 3.64
CA CYS A 161 -6.25 -7.43 3.43
C CYS A 161 -7.62 -7.53 4.13
N VAL A 162 -7.79 -6.78 5.21
CA VAL A 162 -9.00 -6.76 6.04
C VAL A 162 -9.27 -5.35 6.54
N ASN A 163 -10.55 -4.97 6.67
CA ASN A 163 -10.98 -3.68 7.22
C ASN A 163 -10.26 -2.47 6.58
N TYR A 164 -10.22 -2.43 5.25
CA TYR A 164 -9.60 -1.35 4.46
C TYR A 164 -8.08 -1.22 4.64
N THR A 165 -7.43 -2.25 5.17
CA THR A 165 -5.97 -2.27 5.36
C THR A 165 -5.40 -3.58 4.87
N CYS A 166 -4.40 -3.50 4.01
CA CYS A 166 -3.53 -4.61 3.68
C CYS A 166 -2.28 -4.53 4.56
N GLN A 167 -1.89 -5.67 5.15
CA GLN A 167 -0.74 -5.75 6.05
C GLN A 167 0.16 -6.93 5.70
N LEU A 168 1.47 -6.67 5.63
CA LEU A 168 2.54 -7.66 5.53
C LEU A 168 3.50 -7.47 6.70
N ILE A 169 3.58 -8.48 7.57
CA ILE A 169 4.43 -8.46 8.77
C ILE A 169 5.51 -9.53 8.60
N MET A 170 6.76 -9.10 8.51
CA MET A 170 7.91 -9.95 8.21
C MET A 170 8.92 -9.90 9.35
N LYS A 171 9.54 -11.04 9.65
CA LYS A 171 10.74 -11.08 10.49
C LYS A 171 11.94 -10.57 9.70
N LYS A 172 12.83 -9.86 10.42
CA LYS A 172 14.11 -9.38 9.89
C LYS A 172 15.19 -10.44 9.92
#